data_AF-A0A9D5QBT2-F1
#
_entry.id   AF-A0A9D5QBT2-F1
#
_cell.length_a   1.000
_cell.length_b   1.000
_cell.length_c   1.000
_cell.angle_alpha   90.00
_cell.angle_beta   90.00
_cell.angle_gamma   90.00
#
_symmetry.space_group_name_H-M   'P 1'
#
loop_
_entity.id
_entity.type
_entity.pdbx_description
1 polymer ?
#
loop_
_entity_poly.entity_id
_entity_poly.type
_entity_poly.pdbx_seq_one_letter_code
_entity_poly.pdbx_strand_id
1 'polypeptide(L)'
;MLQRNKPNQSAFLKAVVLGAALVLGLVFYTRIPKTVGAINQLFLQIDNGEAPADTLLEAQKDSVRSVFAGFWIHNGSGGNHRPHIHLDDRIELQQNGIIWRTLTETLTLPSGRKFRHSSIKHSYLVPFARSEEDSGSVLCQVASIKRARIFKGDTCYEVVVHEEVSGFNNQKVEVRESTVWDLKRAGEKLLVDGRPYQPYGDPDLSGFFPKNMLGVVDDITVRPCSKEEGKRALVRRAIGKDLAGIRGERSAETVSGIINEYYAPECLRPLLLELTGGAKPPVDRFDVTLRIGPEGEVEEVAVAGSEYSLSSSLKKRIVDEISQWRFRPSMSDKGTLTVKQTIAAH
;
A
#
# COMPACT_ATOMS: atom_id res chain seq x y z
N MET A 1 62.58 -47.60 17.90
CA MET A 1 61.52 -47.18 16.95
C MET A 1 60.67 -46.10 17.62
N LEU A 2 60.81 -44.85 17.21
CA LEU A 2 59.99 -43.73 17.72
C LEU A 2 58.78 -43.57 16.81
N GLN A 3 57.59 -43.97 17.28
CA GLN A 3 56.33 -43.72 16.59
C GLN A 3 55.97 -42.23 16.74
N ARG A 4 56.01 -41.52 15.62
CA ARG A 4 55.63 -40.11 15.50
C ARG A 4 54.11 -40.05 15.42
N ASN A 5 53.45 -39.66 16.52
CA ASN A 5 52.01 -39.43 16.55
C ASN A 5 51.64 -38.30 15.57
N LYS A 6 50.89 -38.63 14.51
CA LYS A 6 50.32 -37.64 13.59
C LYS A 6 49.34 -36.76 14.39
N PRO A 7 49.49 -35.43 14.37
CA PRO A 7 48.55 -34.55 15.06
C PRO A 7 47.16 -34.68 14.43
N ASN A 8 46.14 -34.74 15.29
CA ASN A 8 44.71 -34.85 14.96
C ASN A 8 44.22 -33.64 14.14
N GLN A 9 44.59 -33.56 12.86
CA GLN A 9 44.09 -32.53 11.93
C GLN A 9 42.57 -32.62 11.73
N SER A 10 41.92 -33.75 12.08
CA SER A 10 40.48 -33.92 11.87
C SER A 10 39.61 -33.12 12.84
N ALA A 11 40.10 -32.81 14.05
CA ALA A 11 39.31 -32.07 15.04
C ALA A 11 39.26 -30.57 14.73
N PHE A 12 40.39 -29.99 14.33
CA PHE A 12 40.48 -28.58 13.94
C PHE A 12 39.67 -28.28 12.68
N LEU A 13 39.77 -29.13 11.66
CA LEU A 13 39.01 -28.97 10.42
C LEU A 13 37.49 -29.04 10.67
N LYS A 14 37.04 -29.96 11.55
CA LYS A 14 35.62 -30.04 11.95
C LYS A 14 35.15 -28.77 12.67
N ALA A 15 35.96 -28.21 13.56
CA ALA A 15 35.63 -26.98 14.28
C ALA A 15 35.52 -25.77 13.34
N VAL A 16 36.42 -25.66 12.36
CA VAL A 16 36.39 -24.58 11.34
C VAL A 16 35.15 -24.70 10.45
N VAL A 17 34.81 -25.92 10.00
CA VAL A 17 33.62 -26.15 9.17
C VAL A 17 32.34 -25.85 9.96
N LEU A 18 32.25 -26.27 11.23
CA LEU A 18 31.10 -25.95 12.08
C LEU A 18 30.99 -24.45 12.32
N GLY A 19 32.10 -23.76 12.58
CA GLY A 19 32.13 -22.31 12.76
C GLY A 19 31.67 -21.56 11.52
N ALA A 20 32.14 -21.97 10.34
CA ALA A 20 31.71 -21.38 9.07
C ALA A 20 30.22 -21.63 8.80
N ALA A 21 29.72 -22.84 9.06
CA ALA A 21 28.30 -23.16 8.92
C ALA A 21 27.43 -22.35 9.89
N LEU A 22 27.89 -22.15 11.13
CA LEU A 22 27.17 -21.36 12.13
C LEU A 22 27.12 -19.87 11.75
N VAL A 23 28.24 -19.31 11.27
CA VAL A 23 28.30 -17.92 10.79
C VAL A 23 27.41 -17.74 9.56
N LEU A 24 27.45 -18.66 8.60
CA LEU A 24 26.54 -18.63 7.44
C LEU A 24 25.09 -18.73 7.89
N GLY A 25 24.75 -19.65 8.80
CA GLY A 25 23.41 -19.77 9.39
C GLY A 25 22.94 -18.48 10.06
N LEU A 26 23.80 -17.82 10.82
CA LEU A 26 23.53 -16.52 11.45
C LEU A 26 23.37 -15.39 10.43
N VAL A 27 24.18 -15.37 9.37
CA VAL A 27 24.06 -14.38 8.28
C VAL A 27 22.75 -14.59 7.52
N PHE A 28 22.38 -15.83 7.19
CA PHE A 28 21.09 -16.13 6.58
C PHE A 28 19.92 -15.78 7.52
N TYR A 29 20.00 -16.14 8.81
CA TYR A 29 18.97 -15.83 9.81
C TYR A 29 18.76 -14.32 10.01
N THR A 30 19.84 -13.54 10.01
CA THR A 30 19.78 -12.08 10.19
C THR A 30 19.45 -11.31 8.90
N ARG A 31 19.63 -11.93 7.72
CA ARG A 31 19.33 -11.31 6.42
C ARG A 31 18.00 -11.73 5.81
N ILE A 32 17.31 -12.73 6.34
CA ILE A 32 15.92 -13.00 5.96
C ILE A 32 15.09 -11.78 6.43
N PRO A 33 14.43 -11.06 5.51
CA PRO A 33 13.62 -9.92 5.87
C PRO A 33 12.49 -10.39 6.80
N LYS A 34 12.41 -9.80 8.01
CA LYS A 34 11.34 -10.03 9.00
C LYS A 34 9.93 -9.65 8.51
N THR A 35 9.78 -9.20 7.26
CA THR A 35 8.49 -8.79 6.66
C THR A 35 7.59 -9.96 6.27
N VAL A 36 8.07 -11.21 6.28
CA VAL A 36 7.19 -12.39 6.20
C VAL A 36 6.59 -12.75 7.58
N GLY A 37 6.94 -12.00 8.63
CA GLY A 37 6.64 -12.32 10.02
C GLY A 37 5.15 -12.43 10.36
N ALA A 38 4.27 -11.63 9.79
CA ALA A 38 2.85 -11.69 10.15
C ALA A 38 2.15 -12.93 9.58
N ILE A 39 2.51 -13.36 8.37
CA ILE A 39 1.90 -14.53 7.72
C ILE A 39 2.60 -15.82 8.16
N ASN A 40 3.93 -15.82 8.26
CA ASN A 40 4.66 -16.99 8.76
C ASN A 40 4.47 -17.23 10.25
N GLN A 41 4.23 -16.23 11.10
CA GLN A 41 3.86 -16.52 12.50
C GLN A 41 2.46 -17.13 12.60
N LEU A 42 1.52 -16.74 11.73
CA LEU A 42 0.21 -17.40 11.64
C LEU A 42 0.37 -18.87 11.24
N PHE A 43 1.17 -19.18 10.21
CA PHE A 43 1.42 -20.56 9.77
C PHE A 43 2.29 -21.38 10.76
N LEU A 44 3.29 -20.77 11.39
CA LEU A 44 4.15 -21.43 12.39
C LEU A 44 3.42 -21.66 13.73
N GLN A 45 2.40 -20.88 14.07
CA GLN A 45 1.56 -21.12 15.26
C GLN A 45 0.50 -22.20 14.99
N ILE A 46 -0.01 -22.31 13.76
CA ILE A 46 -0.90 -23.41 13.36
C ILE A 46 -0.19 -24.77 13.42
N ASP A 47 1.09 -24.84 13.06
CA ASP A 47 1.89 -26.08 13.17
C ASP A 47 2.23 -26.49 14.61
N ASN A 48 2.07 -25.60 15.61
CA ASN A 48 2.36 -25.87 17.02
C ASN A 48 1.10 -26.14 17.89
N GLY A 49 -0.08 -26.28 17.28
CA GLY A 49 -1.24 -26.94 17.91
C GLY A 49 -2.08 -26.13 18.90
N GLU A 50 -1.66 -24.93 19.32
CA GLU A 50 -2.52 -24.02 20.10
C GLU A 50 -2.71 -22.71 19.32
N ALA A 51 -3.91 -22.56 18.74
CA ALA A 51 -4.32 -21.28 18.21
C ALA A 51 -4.36 -20.26 19.37
N PRO A 52 -3.84 -19.03 19.19
CA PRO A 52 -3.96 -17.97 20.19
C PRO A 52 -5.40 -17.86 20.70
N ALA A 53 -5.59 -17.55 21.98
CA ALA A 53 -6.91 -17.50 22.63
C ALA A 53 -7.93 -16.60 21.90
N ASP A 54 -7.45 -15.64 21.12
CA ASP A 54 -8.26 -14.69 20.35
C ASP A 54 -8.55 -15.11 18.91
N THR A 55 -8.13 -16.31 18.50
CA THR A 55 -8.38 -16.86 17.15
C THR A 55 -9.82 -17.35 17.01
N LEU A 56 -10.48 -16.98 15.92
CA LEU A 56 -11.84 -17.41 15.63
C LEU A 56 -11.87 -18.81 15.02
N LEU A 57 -12.68 -19.69 15.62
CA LEU A 57 -12.98 -21.01 15.08
C LEU A 57 -13.85 -20.90 13.82
N GLU A 58 -13.76 -21.88 12.91
CA GLU A 58 -14.55 -21.87 11.65
C GLU A 58 -16.06 -21.67 11.89
N ALA A 59 -16.62 -22.33 12.91
CA ALA A 59 -18.04 -22.19 13.27
C ALA A 59 -18.42 -20.75 13.71
N GLN A 60 -17.46 -19.95 14.17
CA GLN A 60 -17.70 -18.56 14.57
C GLN A 60 -17.60 -17.59 13.40
N LYS A 61 -16.84 -17.93 12.34
CA LYS A 61 -16.56 -17.02 11.22
C LYS A 61 -17.84 -16.64 10.45
N ASP A 62 -18.77 -17.58 10.27
CA ASP A 62 -20.04 -17.31 9.57
C ASP A 62 -20.97 -16.38 10.35
N SER A 63 -21.00 -16.55 11.68
CA SER A 63 -21.73 -15.63 12.57
C SER A 63 -21.14 -14.23 12.48
N VAL A 64 -19.81 -14.11 12.52
CA VAL A 64 -19.11 -12.82 12.38
C VAL A 64 -19.40 -12.16 11.03
N ARG A 65 -19.31 -12.90 9.91
CA ARG A 65 -19.64 -12.36 8.58
C ARG A 65 -21.08 -11.83 8.53
N SER A 66 -22.01 -12.58 9.11
CA SER A 66 -23.43 -12.20 9.16
C SER A 66 -23.68 -10.93 9.96
N VAL A 67 -22.94 -10.70 11.06
CA VAL A 67 -23.05 -9.49 11.90
C VAL A 67 -22.64 -8.22 11.16
N PHE A 68 -21.64 -8.31 10.27
CA PHE A 68 -21.15 -7.16 9.52
C PHE A 68 -21.81 -7.00 8.14
N ALA A 69 -22.60 -7.98 7.70
CA ALA A 69 -23.26 -7.96 6.41
C ALA A 69 -24.19 -6.74 6.28
N GLY A 70 -24.25 -6.17 5.08
CA GLY A 70 -25.06 -5.00 4.77
C GLY A 70 -24.47 -4.12 3.67
N PHE A 71 -25.18 -3.04 3.41
CA PHE A 71 -24.78 -1.98 2.48
C PHE A 71 -24.32 -0.78 3.31
N TRP A 72 -23.07 -0.38 3.11
CA TRP A 72 -22.37 0.58 3.94
C TRP A 72 -21.84 1.72 3.09
N ILE A 73 -22.03 2.95 3.54
CA ILE A 73 -21.53 4.15 2.86
C ILE A 73 -20.62 4.96 3.79
N HIS A 74 -19.53 5.43 3.24
CA HIS A 74 -18.70 6.45 3.84
C HIS A 74 -18.55 7.60 2.84
N ASN A 75 -19.01 8.78 3.27
CA ASN A 75 -18.84 10.01 2.54
C ASN A 75 -18.09 10.98 3.47
N GLY A 76 -16.86 11.33 3.10
CA GLY A 76 -15.98 12.07 4.00
C GLY A 76 -14.69 12.54 3.36
N SER A 77 -13.82 13.14 4.17
CA SER A 77 -12.46 13.45 3.75
C SER A 77 -11.61 12.17 3.72
N GLY A 78 -10.49 12.20 3.00
CA GLY A 78 -9.48 11.14 3.00
C GLY A 78 -8.74 10.96 4.32
N GLY A 79 -9.21 11.57 5.41
CA GLY A 79 -8.56 11.66 6.71
C GLY A 79 -7.78 12.97 6.91
N ASN A 80 -7.23 13.14 8.10
CA ASN A 80 -6.56 14.38 8.53
C ASN A 80 -5.33 14.73 7.66
N HIS A 81 -4.70 13.73 7.06
CA HIS A 81 -3.50 13.91 6.23
C HIS A 81 -3.80 14.15 4.75
N ARG A 82 -5.08 14.13 4.34
CA ARG A 82 -5.50 14.28 2.94
C ARG A 82 -6.73 15.19 2.83
N PRO A 83 -6.68 16.43 3.33
CA PRO A 83 -7.84 17.32 3.40
C PRO A 83 -8.38 17.71 2.02
N HIS A 84 -7.54 17.65 0.99
CA HIS A 84 -7.89 17.97 -0.39
C HIS A 84 -8.53 16.78 -1.13
N ILE A 85 -8.68 15.63 -0.47
CA ILE A 85 -9.36 14.45 -1.01
C ILE A 85 -10.71 14.26 -0.33
N HIS A 86 -11.72 14.12 -1.17
CA HIS A 86 -13.04 13.67 -0.80
C HIS A 86 -13.24 12.22 -1.26
N LEU A 87 -13.77 11.37 -0.37
CA LEU A 87 -14.02 9.96 -0.60
C LEU A 87 -15.52 9.68 -0.57
N ASP A 88 -16.02 9.01 -1.60
CA ASP A 88 -17.32 8.33 -1.64
C ASP A 88 -17.04 6.84 -1.77
N ASP A 89 -17.16 6.13 -0.66
CA ASP A 89 -16.80 4.71 -0.52
C ASP A 89 -18.05 3.92 -0.14
N ARG A 90 -18.37 2.92 -0.96
CA ARG A 90 -19.59 2.13 -0.81
C ARG A 90 -19.23 0.67 -0.81
N ILE A 91 -19.65 -0.03 0.23
CA ILE A 91 -19.32 -1.42 0.50
C ILE A 91 -20.62 -2.21 0.63
N GLU A 92 -20.83 -3.19 -0.22
CA GLU A 92 -21.72 -4.30 0.06
C GLU A 92 -20.87 -5.42 0.68
N LEU A 93 -21.21 -5.83 1.90
CA LEU A 93 -20.67 -7.02 2.54
C LEU A 93 -21.78 -8.06 2.64
N GLN A 94 -21.61 -9.18 1.95
CA GLN A 94 -22.57 -10.28 1.95
C GLN A 94 -22.33 -11.20 3.14
N GLN A 95 -23.36 -11.95 3.56
CA GLN A 95 -23.29 -12.87 4.71
C GLN A 95 -22.28 -14.01 4.50
N ASN A 96 -22.01 -14.39 3.25
CA ASN A 96 -20.99 -15.37 2.90
C ASN A 96 -19.56 -14.78 2.89
N GLY A 97 -19.38 -13.50 3.18
CA GLY A 97 -18.08 -12.82 3.18
C GLY A 97 -17.66 -12.21 1.84
N ILE A 98 -18.48 -12.30 0.78
CA ILE A 98 -18.21 -11.57 -0.46
C ILE A 98 -18.33 -10.06 -0.22
N ILE A 99 -17.35 -9.31 -0.74
CA ILE A 99 -17.33 -7.85 -0.68
C ILE A 99 -17.37 -7.28 -2.09
N TRP A 100 -18.33 -6.40 -2.35
CA TRP A 100 -18.29 -5.45 -3.46
C TRP A 100 -18.02 -4.06 -2.93
N ARG A 101 -16.96 -3.41 -3.42
CA ARG A 101 -16.60 -2.06 -3.00
C ARG A 101 -16.42 -1.15 -4.19
N THR A 102 -17.08 -0.01 -4.19
CA THR A 102 -16.78 1.10 -5.11
C THR A 102 -16.20 2.24 -4.31
N LEU A 103 -14.98 2.66 -4.66
CA LEU A 103 -14.31 3.80 -4.08
C LEU A 103 -14.17 4.87 -5.14
N THR A 104 -14.81 6.02 -4.94
CA THR A 104 -14.58 7.22 -5.71
C THR A 104 -13.76 8.19 -4.88
N GLU A 105 -12.64 8.64 -5.41
CA GLU A 105 -11.88 9.73 -4.79
C GLU A 105 -11.88 10.95 -5.71
N THR A 106 -12.18 12.10 -5.11
CA THR A 106 -12.14 13.40 -5.75
C THR A 106 -11.05 14.24 -5.10
N LEU A 107 -9.98 14.47 -5.85
CA LEU A 107 -8.83 15.28 -5.49
C LEU A 107 -9.08 16.73 -5.94
N THR A 108 -9.02 17.68 -5.02
CA THR A 108 -8.96 19.11 -5.34
C THR A 108 -7.51 19.46 -5.62
N LEU A 109 -7.17 19.75 -6.87
CA LEU A 109 -5.81 20.04 -7.36
C LEU A 109 -5.33 21.44 -6.93
N PRO A 110 -4.03 21.76 -7.05
CA PRO A 110 -3.49 23.07 -6.65
C PRO A 110 -4.21 24.30 -7.22
N SER A 111 -4.74 24.22 -8.45
CA SER A 111 -5.54 25.29 -9.07
C SER A 111 -6.98 25.41 -8.55
N GLY A 112 -7.43 24.48 -7.70
CA GLY A 112 -8.82 24.30 -7.30
C GLY A 112 -9.63 23.38 -8.24
N ARG A 113 -9.08 22.98 -9.38
CA ARG A 113 -9.74 22.00 -10.27
C ARG A 113 -9.93 20.66 -9.57
N LYS A 114 -11.03 19.96 -9.89
CA LYS A 114 -11.29 18.63 -9.35
C LYS A 114 -10.82 17.55 -10.31
N PHE A 115 -10.06 16.61 -9.78
CA PHE A 115 -9.69 15.36 -10.43
C PHE A 115 -10.44 14.21 -9.74
N ARG A 116 -11.20 13.43 -10.51
CA ARG A 116 -11.95 12.30 -9.99
C ARG A 116 -11.45 11.01 -10.63
N HIS A 117 -11.30 9.98 -9.81
CA HIS A 117 -11.12 8.62 -10.27
C HIS A 117 -11.92 7.68 -9.37
N SER A 118 -12.28 6.52 -9.93
CA SER A 118 -13.04 5.51 -9.23
C SER A 118 -12.37 4.16 -9.38
N SER A 119 -12.51 3.32 -8.37
CA SER A 119 -12.11 1.92 -8.41
C SER A 119 -13.23 1.04 -7.91
N ILE A 120 -13.24 -0.19 -8.40
CA ILE A 120 -14.20 -1.21 -8.02
C ILE A 120 -13.40 -2.44 -7.64
N LYS A 121 -13.73 -3.01 -6.49
CA LYS A 121 -13.03 -4.15 -5.93
C LYS A 121 -14.04 -5.23 -5.56
N HIS A 122 -13.77 -6.44 -6.03
CA HIS A 122 -14.44 -7.66 -5.58
C HIS A 122 -13.47 -8.43 -4.70
N SER A 123 -13.90 -8.76 -3.50
CA SER A 123 -13.06 -9.30 -2.44
C SER A 123 -13.77 -10.37 -1.63
N TYR A 124 -13.00 -11.10 -0.82
CA TYR A 124 -13.51 -12.06 0.15
C TYR A 124 -12.99 -11.76 1.56
N LEU A 125 -13.89 -11.75 2.53
CA LEU A 125 -13.64 -11.49 3.94
C LEU A 125 -13.48 -12.79 4.72
N VAL A 126 -12.32 -12.94 5.38
CA VAL A 126 -12.03 -14.07 6.27
C VAL A 126 -11.73 -13.52 7.67
N PRO A 127 -12.69 -13.56 8.60
CA PRO A 127 -12.42 -13.29 10.00
C PRO A 127 -11.40 -14.30 10.53
N PHE A 128 -10.41 -13.86 11.30
CA PHE A 128 -9.40 -14.77 11.85
C PHE A 128 -9.12 -14.54 13.34
N ALA A 129 -9.22 -13.33 13.86
CA ALA A 129 -8.98 -13.07 15.28
C ALA A 129 -9.83 -11.91 15.81
N ARG A 130 -9.99 -11.84 17.13
CA ARG A 130 -10.44 -10.62 17.82
C ARG A 130 -9.25 -9.68 18.04
N SER A 131 -9.50 -8.38 18.06
CA SER A 131 -8.45 -7.40 18.36
C SER A 131 -8.10 -7.43 19.84
N GLU A 132 -6.81 -7.46 20.17
CA GLU A 132 -6.32 -7.36 21.56
C GLU A 132 -6.57 -5.96 22.15
N GLU A 133 -6.58 -4.93 21.30
CA GLU A 133 -6.75 -3.53 21.71
C GLU A 133 -8.21 -3.19 22.02
N ASP A 134 -9.16 -3.89 21.38
CA ASP A 134 -10.59 -3.62 21.47
C ASP A 134 -11.40 -4.91 21.32
N SER A 135 -11.94 -5.41 22.43
CA SER A 135 -12.70 -6.67 22.48
C SER A 135 -13.97 -6.69 21.62
N GLY A 136 -14.45 -5.51 21.19
CA GLY A 136 -15.56 -5.38 20.24
C GLY A 136 -15.15 -5.42 18.77
N SER A 137 -13.85 -5.54 18.48
CA SER A 137 -13.30 -5.49 17.14
C SER A 137 -12.80 -6.86 16.66
N VAL A 138 -12.91 -7.10 15.37
CA VAL A 138 -12.54 -8.35 14.72
C VAL A 138 -11.59 -8.08 13.56
N LEU A 139 -10.43 -8.71 13.62
CA LEU A 139 -9.44 -8.71 12.57
C LEU A 139 -9.84 -9.69 11.47
N CYS A 140 -9.92 -9.18 10.25
CA CYS A 140 -10.34 -9.93 9.09
C CYS A 140 -9.33 -9.77 7.96
N GLN A 141 -8.96 -10.88 7.31
CA GLN A 141 -8.20 -10.83 6.08
C GLN A 141 -9.15 -10.59 4.91
N VAL A 142 -8.86 -9.58 4.09
CA VAL A 142 -9.60 -9.24 2.88
C VAL A 142 -8.75 -9.55 1.67
N ALA A 143 -9.05 -10.68 1.02
CA ALA A 143 -8.37 -11.10 -0.20
C ALA A 143 -9.03 -10.43 -1.40
N SER A 144 -8.22 -9.82 -2.28
CA SER A 144 -8.69 -9.26 -3.55
C SER A 144 -8.90 -10.38 -4.55
N ILE A 145 -10.10 -10.45 -5.15
CA ILE A 145 -10.41 -11.38 -6.24
C ILE A 145 -10.25 -10.66 -7.57
N LYS A 146 -10.88 -9.50 -7.69
CA LYS A 146 -10.84 -8.66 -8.89
C LYS A 146 -10.79 -7.18 -8.54
N ARG A 147 -10.17 -6.38 -9.42
CA ARG A 147 -10.17 -4.94 -9.27
C ARG A 147 -10.15 -4.25 -10.63
N ALA A 148 -11.03 -3.28 -10.81
CA ALA A 148 -11.04 -2.40 -11.97
C ALA A 148 -10.82 -0.94 -11.54
N ARG A 149 -10.19 -0.16 -12.41
CA ARG A 149 -10.05 1.29 -12.27
C ARG A 149 -10.76 1.98 -13.42
N ILE A 150 -11.43 3.08 -13.09
CA ILE A 150 -12.18 3.91 -14.02
C ILE A 150 -11.63 5.32 -13.95
N PHE A 151 -11.16 5.82 -15.08
CA PHE A 151 -10.62 7.17 -15.20
C PHE A 151 -11.06 7.81 -16.52
N LYS A 152 -11.79 8.94 -16.43
CA LYS A 152 -12.28 9.70 -17.60
C LYS A 152 -13.04 8.86 -18.65
N GLY A 153 -13.70 7.79 -18.21
CA GLY A 153 -14.43 6.88 -19.10
C GLY A 153 -13.59 5.72 -19.63
N ASP A 154 -12.27 5.74 -19.43
CA ASP A 154 -11.41 4.58 -19.66
C ASP A 154 -11.45 3.64 -18.45
N THR A 155 -11.44 2.35 -18.75
CA THR A 155 -11.49 1.28 -17.77
C THR A 155 -10.29 0.36 -17.98
N CYS A 156 -9.62 -0.01 -16.89
CA CYS A 156 -8.57 -1.03 -16.92
C CYS A 156 -8.68 -1.97 -15.73
N TYR A 157 -8.21 -3.20 -15.91
CA TYR A 157 -8.21 -4.23 -14.88
C TYR A 157 -6.86 -4.29 -14.16
N GLU A 158 -6.85 -4.16 -12.83
CA GLU A 158 -5.62 -4.29 -12.04
C GLU A 158 -5.38 -5.77 -11.71
N VAL A 159 -4.19 -6.27 -12.03
CA VAL A 159 -3.78 -7.63 -11.69
C VAL A 159 -3.61 -7.71 -10.18
N VAL A 160 -4.48 -8.47 -9.51
CA VAL A 160 -4.49 -8.66 -8.05
C VAL A 160 -3.93 -10.02 -7.61
N VAL A 161 -3.45 -10.82 -8.56
CA VAL A 161 -2.77 -12.10 -8.35
C VAL A 161 -1.42 -12.02 -9.03
N HIS A 162 -0.33 -12.18 -8.29
CA HIS A 162 1.02 -12.20 -8.84
C HIS A 162 1.72 -13.50 -8.45
N GLU A 163 2.59 -13.99 -9.35
CA GLU A 163 3.39 -15.17 -9.06
C GLU A 163 4.62 -14.76 -8.23
N GLU A 164 4.79 -15.39 -7.07
CA GLU A 164 6.03 -15.33 -6.31
C GLU A 164 6.74 -16.67 -6.32
N VAL A 165 8.08 -16.65 -6.39
CA VAL A 165 8.89 -17.87 -6.28
C VAL A 165 9.14 -18.13 -4.81
N SER A 166 8.57 -19.21 -4.27
CA SER A 166 8.83 -19.66 -2.92
C SER A 166 10.31 -20.03 -2.77
N GLY A 167 11.01 -19.35 -1.87
CA GLY A 167 12.45 -19.51 -1.65
C GLY A 167 12.88 -20.89 -1.15
N PHE A 168 11.93 -21.72 -0.69
CA PHE A 168 12.22 -23.05 -0.16
C PHE A 168 12.27 -24.14 -1.23
N ASN A 169 11.52 -24.00 -2.32
CA ASN A 169 11.38 -25.05 -3.34
C ASN A 169 11.35 -24.53 -4.79
N ASN A 170 11.62 -23.24 -5.01
CA ASN A 170 11.48 -22.58 -6.31
C ASN A 170 10.09 -22.76 -6.96
N GLN A 171 9.08 -23.12 -6.18
CA GLN A 171 7.73 -23.27 -6.68
C GLN A 171 7.12 -21.89 -6.86
N LYS A 172 6.51 -21.66 -8.03
CA LYS A 172 5.67 -20.48 -8.25
C LYS A 172 4.39 -20.64 -7.45
N VAL A 173 4.12 -19.67 -6.57
CA VAL A 173 2.90 -19.59 -5.78
C VAL A 173 2.14 -18.35 -6.23
N GLU A 174 0.85 -18.51 -6.47
CA GLU A 174 -0.04 -17.38 -6.70
C GLU A 174 -0.30 -16.65 -5.38
N VAL A 175 0.20 -15.44 -5.28
CA VAL A 175 -0.02 -14.56 -4.14
C VAL A 175 -1.11 -13.56 -4.52
N ARG A 176 -2.16 -13.52 -3.70
CA ARG A 176 -3.25 -12.56 -3.86
C ARG A 176 -2.97 -11.34 -3.00
N GLU A 177 -3.27 -10.16 -3.52
CA GLU A 177 -3.24 -8.93 -2.73
C GLU A 177 -4.28 -9.04 -1.60
N SER A 178 -3.81 -9.17 -0.36
CA SER A 178 -4.65 -9.19 0.83
C SER A 178 -4.32 -8.04 1.78
N THR A 179 -5.35 -7.47 2.40
CA THR A 179 -5.23 -6.47 3.47
C THR A 179 -5.89 -7.00 4.73
N VAL A 180 -5.40 -6.62 5.90
CA VAL A 180 -6.13 -6.86 7.16
C VAL A 180 -7.05 -5.66 7.41
N TRP A 181 -8.32 -5.94 7.67
CA TRP A 181 -9.29 -4.96 8.14
C TRP A 181 -9.58 -5.22 9.61
N ASP A 182 -9.65 -4.15 10.39
CA ASP A 182 -10.19 -4.15 11.74
C ASP A 182 -11.66 -3.72 11.70
N LEU A 183 -12.57 -4.66 11.96
CA LEU A 183 -14.02 -4.47 11.86
C LEU A 183 -14.68 -4.37 13.23
N LYS A 184 -15.44 -3.29 13.45
CA LYS A 184 -16.20 -3.09 14.69
C LYS A 184 -17.61 -2.56 14.42
N ARG A 185 -18.59 -3.04 15.18
CA ARG A 185 -19.92 -2.41 15.26
C ARG A 185 -19.90 -1.33 16.34
N ALA A 186 -20.27 -0.11 15.97
CA ALA A 186 -20.40 1.02 16.90
C ALA A 186 -21.83 1.57 16.80
N GLY A 187 -22.75 0.98 17.56
CA GLY A 187 -24.18 1.19 17.37
C GLY A 187 -24.63 0.69 16.00
N GLU A 188 -25.26 1.56 15.21
CA GLU A 188 -25.69 1.23 13.84
C GLU A 188 -24.57 1.34 12.80
N LYS A 189 -23.42 1.93 13.17
CA LYS A 189 -22.30 2.15 12.25
C LYS A 189 -21.40 0.92 12.17
N LEU A 190 -20.83 0.72 10.99
CA LEU A 190 -19.69 -0.16 10.78
C LEU A 190 -18.41 0.69 10.85
N LEU A 191 -17.44 0.28 11.66
CA LEU A 191 -16.09 0.82 11.60
C LEU A 191 -15.21 -0.15 10.82
N VAL A 192 -14.49 0.35 9.82
CA VAL A 192 -13.46 -0.40 9.08
C VAL A 192 -12.14 0.35 9.24
N ASP A 193 -11.17 -0.24 9.92
CA ASP A 193 -9.89 0.42 10.26
C ASP A 193 -10.12 1.79 10.93
N GLY A 194 -11.06 1.83 11.88
CA GLY A 194 -11.50 3.04 12.58
C GLY A 194 -12.33 4.02 11.74
N ARG A 195 -12.48 3.81 10.43
CA ARG A 195 -13.30 4.66 9.56
C ARG A 195 -14.79 4.33 9.71
N PRO A 196 -15.65 5.31 10.01
CA PRO A 196 -17.07 5.07 10.18
C PRO A 196 -17.81 5.01 8.84
N TYR A 197 -18.62 3.97 8.69
CA TYR A 197 -19.60 3.79 7.63
C TYR A 197 -21.00 3.76 8.23
N GLN A 198 -21.92 4.40 7.54
CA GLN A 198 -23.34 4.40 7.87
C GLN A 198 -24.05 3.35 7.02
N PRO A 199 -25.14 2.73 7.53
CA PRO A 199 -25.96 1.88 6.70
C PRO A 199 -26.54 2.69 5.54
N TYR A 200 -26.63 2.07 4.37
CA TYR A 200 -27.36 2.65 3.24
C TYR A 200 -28.85 2.64 3.56
N GLY A 201 -29.43 3.82 3.74
CA GLY A 201 -30.81 3.98 4.22
C GLY A 201 -31.89 3.89 3.13
N ASP A 202 -31.50 3.78 1.86
CA ASP A 202 -32.45 3.69 0.75
C ASP A 202 -32.76 2.21 0.44
N PRO A 203 -34.03 1.78 0.45
CA PRO A 203 -34.39 0.42 0.03
C PRO A 203 -34.13 0.16 -1.46
N ASP A 204 -34.05 1.20 -2.31
CA ASP A 204 -33.68 1.04 -3.70
C ASP A 204 -32.15 0.99 -3.87
N LEU A 205 -31.64 -0.21 -4.16
CA LEU A 205 -30.22 -0.45 -4.41
C LEU A 205 -29.76 -0.02 -5.81
N SER A 206 -30.68 0.39 -6.70
CA SER A 206 -30.33 0.79 -8.07
C SER A 206 -29.34 1.95 -8.12
N GLY A 207 -29.36 2.81 -7.09
CA GLY A 207 -28.44 3.93 -6.90
C GLY A 207 -27.23 3.63 -6.00
N PHE A 208 -27.12 2.43 -5.43
CA PHE A 208 -26.05 2.10 -4.48
C PHE A 208 -24.69 2.05 -5.19
N PHE A 209 -24.57 1.31 -6.29
CA PHE A 209 -23.38 1.36 -7.12
C PHE A 209 -23.59 2.30 -8.30
N PRO A 210 -22.58 3.08 -8.72
CA PRO A 210 -22.74 3.90 -9.90
C PRO A 210 -23.05 3.04 -11.13
N LYS A 211 -23.84 3.59 -12.06
CA LYS A 211 -24.33 2.87 -13.24
C LYS A 211 -23.20 2.16 -13.99
N ASN A 212 -23.42 0.88 -14.34
CA ASN A 212 -22.51 -0.01 -15.06
C ASN A 212 -21.19 -0.34 -14.34
N MET A 213 -21.00 0.05 -13.08
CA MET A 213 -19.75 -0.25 -12.37
C MET A 213 -19.57 -1.74 -12.09
N LEU A 214 -20.58 -2.45 -11.60
CA LEU A 214 -20.43 -3.89 -11.32
C LEU A 214 -20.10 -4.71 -12.57
N GLY A 215 -20.74 -4.41 -13.70
CA GLY A 215 -20.49 -5.11 -14.97
C GLY A 215 -19.06 -4.97 -15.49
N VAL A 216 -18.37 -3.88 -15.14
CA VAL A 216 -16.96 -3.65 -15.54
C VAL A 216 -16.01 -4.67 -14.92
N VAL A 217 -16.29 -5.17 -13.71
CA VAL A 217 -15.40 -6.10 -12.99
C VAL A 217 -15.49 -7.52 -13.57
N ASP A 218 -16.61 -7.85 -14.19
CA ASP A 218 -16.84 -9.16 -14.82
C ASP A 218 -16.61 -9.17 -16.33
N ASP A 219 -16.34 -8.00 -16.92
CA ASP A 219 -16.01 -7.88 -18.33
C ASP A 219 -14.56 -8.32 -18.61
N ILE A 220 -14.43 -9.53 -19.16
CA ILE A 220 -13.16 -10.14 -19.56
C ILE A 220 -12.46 -9.42 -20.73
N THR A 221 -13.15 -8.48 -21.40
CA THR A 221 -12.60 -7.74 -22.55
C THR A 221 -11.85 -6.47 -22.14
N VAL A 222 -11.91 -6.10 -20.86
CA VAL A 222 -11.19 -4.95 -20.32
C VAL A 222 -9.68 -5.24 -20.27
N ARG A 223 -8.89 -4.36 -20.89
CA ARG A 223 -7.42 -4.51 -20.90
C ARG A 223 -6.81 -4.38 -19.50
N PRO A 224 -5.67 -5.05 -19.23
CA PRO A 224 -4.96 -4.85 -17.98
C PRO A 224 -4.45 -3.41 -17.86
N CYS A 225 -4.44 -2.88 -16.64
CA CYS A 225 -3.83 -1.60 -16.35
C CYS A 225 -2.33 -1.68 -16.65
N SER A 226 -1.84 -0.76 -17.48
CA SER A 226 -0.41 -0.56 -17.65
C SER A 226 0.20 -0.02 -16.35
N LYS A 227 1.52 -0.14 -16.20
CA LYS A 227 2.23 0.46 -15.06
C LYS A 227 2.01 1.98 -14.97
N GLU A 228 1.74 2.63 -16.11
CA GLU A 228 1.45 4.07 -16.19
C GLU A 228 0.01 4.44 -15.80
N GLU A 229 -0.85 3.45 -15.58
CA GLU A 229 -2.24 3.59 -15.12
C GLU A 229 -2.40 3.23 -13.64
N GLY A 230 -1.27 3.10 -12.94
CA GLY A 230 -1.19 3.12 -11.49
C GLY A 230 -1.91 4.32 -10.90
N LYS A 231 -2.60 4.17 -9.75
CA LYS A 231 -3.23 5.29 -9.02
C LYS A 231 -2.25 6.46 -8.85
N ARG A 232 -1.03 6.18 -8.39
CA ARG A 232 0.05 7.17 -8.25
C ARG A 232 0.35 7.90 -9.57
N ALA A 233 0.47 7.16 -10.67
CA ALA A 233 0.77 7.72 -11.98
C ALA A 233 -0.37 8.63 -12.49
N LEU A 234 -1.63 8.23 -12.29
CA LEU A 234 -2.80 9.03 -12.64
C LEU A 234 -2.85 10.34 -11.85
N VAL A 235 -2.66 10.28 -10.52
CA VAL A 235 -2.65 11.45 -9.65
C VAL A 235 -1.49 12.38 -10.01
N ARG A 236 -0.27 11.86 -10.15
CA ARG A 236 0.91 12.63 -10.56
C ARG A 236 0.70 13.34 -11.90
N ARG A 237 0.13 12.65 -12.89
CA ARG A 237 -0.20 13.23 -14.20
C ARG A 237 -1.25 14.35 -14.07
N ALA A 238 -2.24 14.16 -13.19
CA ALA A 238 -3.25 15.17 -12.93
C ALA A 238 -2.65 16.43 -12.30
N ILE A 239 -1.79 16.29 -11.29
CA ILE A 239 -1.07 17.39 -10.64
C ILE A 239 -0.17 18.10 -11.66
N GLY A 240 0.64 17.36 -12.42
CA GLY A 240 1.54 17.94 -13.42
C GLY A 240 0.80 18.73 -14.51
N LYS A 241 -0.28 18.15 -15.07
CA LYS A 241 -1.16 18.86 -16.02
C LYS A 241 -1.83 20.06 -15.38
N ASP A 242 -2.11 19.99 -14.08
CA ASP A 242 -2.71 21.09 -13.35
C ASP A 242 -1.77 22.29 -13.29
N LEU A 243 -0.57 22.04 -12.77
CA LEU A 243 0.47 23.04 -12.52
C LEU A 243 0.97 23.71 -13.81
N ALA A 244 1.04 22.98 -14.93
CA ALA A 244 1.40 23.52 -16.23
C ALA A 244 0.45 24.64 -16.72
N GLY A 245 -0.81 24.64 -16.24
CA GLY A 245 -1.81 25.65 -16.63
C GLY A 245 -1.90 26.86 -15.69
N ILE A 246 -1.22 26.85 -14.55
CA ILE A 246 -1.33 27.93 -13.56
C ILE A 246 -0.27 29.01 -13.87
N ARG A 247 -0.63 30.30 -13.81
CA ARG A 247 0.31 31.42 -14.03
C ARG A 247 0.93 31.93 -12.74
N GLY A 248 2.20 32.35 -12.78
CA GLY A 248 2.91 33.01 -11.68
C GLY A 248 4.33 32.48 -11.48
N GLU A 249 5.08 33.10 -10.57
CA GLU A 249 6.46 32.71 -10.29
C GLU A 249 6.53 31.36 -9.55
N ARG A 250 7.61 30.61 -9.80
CA ARG A 250 7.93 29.37 -9.10
C ARG A 250 8.97 29.68 -8.04
N SER A 251 8.63 29.40 -6.77
CA SER A 251 9.54 29.56 -5.63
C SER A 251 9.78 28.23 -4.91
N ALA A 252 10.80 28.17 -4.06
CA ALA A 252 11.06 26.99 -3.24
C ALA A 252 9.87 26.67 -2.31
N GLU A 253 9.24 27.71 -1.74
CA GLU A 253 8.09 27.59 -0.83
C GLU A 253 6.88 27.00 -1.55
N THR A 254 6.56 27.49 -2.75
CA THR A 254 5.43 26.96 -3.55
C THR A 254 5.65 25.50 -3.95
N VAL A 255 6.88 25.13 -4.34
CA VAL A 255 7.25 23.75 -4.65
C VAL A 255 7.15 22.87 -3.40
N SER A 256 7.69 23.31 -2.27
CA SER A 256 7.60 22.60 -0.99
C SER A 256 6.14 22.38 -0.56
N GLY A 257 5.28 23.39 -0.71
CA GLY A 257 3.85 23.28 -0.45
C GLY A 257 3.20 22.19 -1.32
N ILE A 258 3.46 22.20 -2.63
CA ILE A 258 2.95 21.18 -3.56
C ILE A 258 3.45 19.76 -3.17
N ILE A 259 4.72 19.63 -2.78
CA ILE A 259 5.27 18.35 -2.35
C ILE A 259 4.55 17.84 -1.11
N ASN A 260 4.42 18.67 -0.09
CA ASN A 260 3.87 18.25 1.20
C ASN A 260 2.36 18.01 1.13
N GLU A 261 1.64 18.82 0.35
CA GLU A 261 0.18 18.70 0.24
C GLU A 261 -0.24 17.61 -0.74
N TYR A 262 0.48 17.41 -1.85
CA TYR A 262 0.02 16.55 -2.95
C TYR A 262 0.95 15.36 -3.22
N TYR A 263 2.20 15.62 -3.60
CA TYR A 263 3.06 14.53 -4.08
C TYR A 263 3.48 13.55 -2.98
N ALA A 264 3.84 14.03 -1.79
CA ALA A 264 4.26 13.16 -0.70
C ALA A 264 3.11 12.29 -0.18
N PRO A 265 1.90 12.83 0.12
CA PRO A 265 0.79 12.01 0.61
C PRO A 265 0.24 11.04 -0.45
N GLU A 266 0.17 11.45 -1.72
CA GLU A 266 -0.54 10.69 -2.77
C GLU A 266 0.36 9.83 -3.65
N CYS A 267 1.63 10.17 -3.78
CA CYS A 267 2.58 9.41 -4.60
C CYS A 267 3.60 8.70 -3.72
N LEU A 268 4.27 9.43 -2.82
CA LEU A 268 5.40 8.86 -2.09
C LEU A 268 4.99 7.93 -0.95
N ARG A 269 4.03 8.33 -0.11
CA ARG A 269 3.58 7.49 1.01
C ARG A 269 3.00 6.14 0.55
N PRO A 270 2.16 6.06 -0.50
CA PRO A 270 1.70 4.76 -1.01
C PRO A 270 2.83 3.90 -1.55
N LEU A 271 3.88 4.51 -2.14
CA LEU A 271 5.09 3.77 -2.55
C LEU A 271 5.82 3.20 -1.33
N LEU A 272 6.00 4.00 -0.27
CA LEU A 272 6.66 3.53 0.95
C LEU A 272 5.90 2.36 1.59
N LEU A 273 4.57 2.48 1.69
CA LEU A 273 3.71 1.42 2.21
C LEU A 273 3.75 0.15 1.35
N GLU A 274 3.76 0.27 0.02
CA GLU A 274 3.91 -0.86 -0.88
C GLU A 274 5.24 -1.60 -0.63
N LEU A 275 6.33 -0.85 -0.50
CA LEU A 275 7.67 -1.42 -0.31
C LEU A 275 7.89 -2.02 1.08
N THR A 276 7.09 -1.63 2.08
CA THR A 276 7.10 -2.23 3.42
C THR A 276 6.04 -3.29 3.64
N GLY A 277 5.26 -3.64 2.62
CA GLY A 277 4.16 -4.61 2.77
C GLY A 277 3.06 -4.12 3.73
N GLY A 278 2.82 -2.81 3.77
CA GLY A 278 1.86 -2.17 4.66
C GLY A 278 2.37 -1.90 6.08
N ALA A 279 3.57 -2.38 6.44
CA ALA A 279 4.18 -2.05 7.72
C ALA A 279 4.59 -0.57 7.78
N LYS A 280 4.74 -0.06 9.01
CA LYS A 280 5.30 1.28 9.26
C LYS A 280 6.62 1.43 8.46
N PRO A 281 6.77 2.46 7.59
CA PRO A 281 8.02 2.77 6.93
C PRO A 281 9.22 2.70 7.90
N PRO A 282 10.38 2.17 7.47
CA PRO A 282 11.55 2.00 8.35
C PRO A 282 12.13 3.35 8.80
N VAL A 283 11.67 4.45 8.22
CA VAL A 283 12.08 5.81 8.53
C VAL A 283 10.86 6.65 8.85
N ASP A 284 10.98 7.56 9.81
CA ASP A 284 9.91 8.53 10.09
C ASP A 284 10.02 9.74 9.16
N ARG A 285 11.25 10.13 8.78
CA ARG A 285 11.55 11.27 7.92
C ARG A 285 12.81 11.03 7.09
N PHE A 286 12.89 11.69 5.94
CA PHE A 286 14.10 11.76 5.13
C PHE A 286 14.14 13.07 4.34
N ASP A 287 15.35 13.49 3.97
CA ASP A 287 15.56 14.72 3.23
C ASP A 287 15.71 14.42 1.73
N VAL A 288 15.13 15.29 0.92
CA VAL A 288 15.25 15.26 -0.53
C VAL A 288 15.76 16.61 -1.00
N THR A 289 16.79 16.59 -1.82
CA THR A 289 17.18 17.73 -2.65
C THR A 289 16.80 17.43 -4.08
N LEU A 290 16.06 18.34 -4.71
CA LEU A 290 15.62 18.20 -6.09
C LEU A 290 15.98 19.44 -6.89
N ARG A 291 16.43 19.24 -8.13
CA ARG A 291 16.71 20.29 -9.10
C ARG A 291 15.62 20.26 -10.16
N ILE A 292 14.90 21.37 -10.32
CA ILE A 292 13.79 21.52 -11.26
C ILE A 292 14.25 22.36 -12.43
N GLY A 293 14.06 21.82 -13.64
CA GLY A 293 14.37 22.48 -14.91
C GLY A 293 13.43 23.64 -15.25
N PRO A 294 13.76 24.42 -16.29
CA PRO A 294 12.92 25.53 -16.74
C PRO A 294 11.51 25.10 -17.12
N GLU A 295 11.32 23.91 -17.69
CA GLU A 295 10.02 23.40 -18.13
C GLU A 295 9.21 22.72 -16.98
N GLY A 296 9.79 22.65 -15.77
CA GLY A 296 9.12 22.14 -14.58
C GLY A 296 9.35 20.66 -14.30
N GLU A 297 10.11 19.95 -15.12
CA GLU A 297 10.63 18.62 -14.82
C GLU A 297 11.65 18.62 -13.69
N VAL A 298 11.63 17.53 -12.93
CA VAL A 298 12.72 17.22 -12.02
C VAL A 298 13.87 16.61 -12.82
N GLU A 299 15.01 17.29 -12.85
CA GLU A 299 16.21 16.86 -13.57
C GLU A 299 17.13 16.03 -12.69
N GLU A 300 17.24 16.37 -11.40
CA GLU A 300 18.08 15.67 -10.44
C GLU A 300 17.38 15.49 -9.10
N VAL A 301 17.62 14.34 -8.46
CA VAL A 301 17.10 14.00 -7.14
C VAL A 301 18.22 13.39 -6.31
N ALA A 302 18.47 13.98 -5.15
CA ALA A 302 19.32 13.41 -4.11
C ALA A 302 18.48 13.16 -2.86
N VAL A 303 18.43 11.91 -2.42
CA VAL A 303 17.79 11.53 -1.16
C VAL A 303 18.88 11.37 -0.10
N ALA A 304 18.77 12.13 0.98
CA ALA A 304 19.58 11.98 2.17
C ALA A 304 18.71 11.42 3.30
N GLY A 305 19.25 10.45 4.01
CA GLY A 305 18.69 9.93 5.25
C GLY A 305 19.86 9.60 6.17
N SER A 306 19.59 9.31 7.45
CA SER A 306 20.63 8.70 8.26
C SER A 306 21.10 7.42 7.55
N GLU A 307 22.42 7.22 7.41
CA GLU A 307 23.06 6.18 6.59
C GLU A 307 22.52 4.76 6.85
N TYR A 308 21.88 4.53 7.99
CA TYR A 308 21.38 3.24 8.45
C TYR A 308 19.89 2.97 8.13
N SER A 309 19.18 3.92 7.51
CA SER A 309 17.71 3.93 7.55
C SER A 309 17.00 3.60 6.22
N LEU A 310 17.61 3.90 5.07
CA LEU A 310 17.06 3.60 3.75
C LEU A 310 17.97 2.64 2.99
N SER A 311 17.46 1.48 2.60
CA SER A 311 18.19 0.56 1.71
C SER A 311 18.45 1.23 0.36
N SER A 312 19.52 0.82 -0.34
CA SER A 312 19.85 1.33 -1.67
C SER A 312 18.70 1.10 -2.68
N SER A 313 18.00 -0.02 -2.57
CA SER A 313 16.83 -0.34 -3.39
C SER A 313 15.65 0.61 -3.12
N LEU A 314 15.35 0.88 -1.84
CA LEU A 314 14.29 1.81 -1.44
C LEU A 314 14.63 3.24 -1.89
N LYS A 315 15.87 3.68 -1.66
CA LYS A 315 16.37 4.97 -2.13
C LYS A 315 16.21 5.14 -3.63
N LYS A 316 16.56 4.11 -4.42
CA LYS A 316 16.37 4.12 -5.87
C LYS A 316 14.90 4.26 -6.26
N ARG A 317 14.00 3.52 -5.61
CA ARG A 317 12.55 3.63 -5.87
C ARG A 317 11.99 5.01 -5.55
N ILE A 318 12.44 5.62 -4.46
CA ILE A 318 12.09 7.00 -4.08
C ILE A 318 12.57 7.97 -5.15
N VAL A 319 13.84 7.87 -5.57
CA VAL A 319 14.40 8.70 -6.65
C VAL A 319 13.61 8.53 -7.94
N ASP A 320 13.33 7.29 -8.35
CA ASP A 320 12.57 7.00 -9.58
C ASP A 320 11.17 7.63 -9.54
N GLU A 321 10.50 7.62 -8.39
CA GLU A 321 9.19 8.26 -8.24
C GLU A 321 9.28 9.79 -8.28
N ILE A 322 10.21 10.40 -7.55
CA ILE A 322 10.37 11.86 -7.48
C ILE A 322 10.78 12.46 -8.83
N SER A 323 11.64 11.78 -9.59
CA SER A 323 12.06 12.22 -10.93
C SER A 323 10.90 12.31 -11.94
N GLN A 324 9.78 11.64 -11.66
CA GLN A 324 8.58 11.71 -12.50
C GLN A 324 7.67 12.89 -12.14
N TRP A 325 7.94 13.62 -11.05
CA TRP A 325 7.15 14.77 -10.66
C TRP A 325 7.32 15.91 -11.67
N ARG A 326 6.29 16.75 -11.75
CA ARG A 326 6.25 17.93 -12.61
C ARG A 326 5.75 19.12 -11.82
N PHE A 327 6.41 20.25 -11.98
CA PHE A 327 6.07 21.53 -11.36
C PHE A 327 5.71 22.54 -12.44
N ARG A 328 5.33 23.74 -12.02
CA ARG A 328 5.10 24.84 -12.96
C ARG A 328 6.40 25.16 -13.72
N PRO A 329 6.35 25.47 -15.03
CA PRO A 329 7.48 26.05 -15.74
C PRO A 329 7.95 27.39 -15.13
N SER A 330 9.22 27.71 -15.29
CA SER A 330 9.76 29.03 -14.95
C SER A 330 9.27 30.08 -15.95
N MET A 331 8.97 31.28 -15.47
CA MET A 331 8.71 32.44 -16.34
C MET A 331 10.01 33.13 -16.80
N SER A 332 11.17 32.70 -16.31
CA SER A 332 12.49 33.24 -16.66
C SER A 332 13.39 32.20 -17.36
N ASP A 333 14.14 32.64 -18.37
CA ASP A 333 14.99 31.81 -19.24
C ASP A 333 16.18 31.13 -18.51
N LYS A 334 16.51 31.53 -17.27
CA LYS A 334 17.58 30.93 -16.44
C LYS A 334 17.03 30.03 -15.32
N GLY A 335 15.77 29.62 -15.46
CA GLY A 335 14.87 29.28 -14.37
C GLY A 335 15.09 27.98 -13.59
N THR A 336 16.30 27.43 -13.46
CA THR A 336 16.48 26.24 -12.62
C THR A 336 16.26 26.55 -11.15
N LEU A 337 15.59 25.67 -10.41
CA LEU A 337 15.33 25.84 -8.98
C LEU A 337 15.78 24.59 -8.21
N THR A 338 16.59 24.79 -7.17
CA THR A 338 16.96 23.72 -6.23
C THR A 338 16.14 23.84 -4.95
N VAL A 339 15.44 22.78 -4.58
CA VAL A 339 14.61 22.73 -3.37
C VAL A 339 15.12 21.63 -2.45
N LYS A 340 15.27 21.95 -1.16
CA LYS A 340 15.55 20.99 -0.10
C LYS A 340 14.30 20.81 0.74
N GLN A 341 13.85 19.57 0.91
CA GLN A 341 12.61 19.25 1.60
C GLN A 341 12.81 18.05 2.51
N THR A 342 12.44 18.19 3.78
CA THR A 342 12.25 17.04 4.68
C THR A 342 10.85 16.47 4.48
N ILE A 343 10.75 15.19 4.14
CA ILE A 343 9.49 14.50 3.92
C ILE A 343 9.21 13.56 5.09
N ALA A 344 8.00 13.65 5.64
CA ALA A 344 7.49 12.67 6.59
C ALA A 344 7.02 11.40 5.88
N ALA A 345 7.44 10.24 6.36
CA ALA A 345 7.08 8.96 5.80
C ALA A 345 5.67 8.47 6.20
N HIS A 346 5.12 9.01 7.31
CA HIS A 346 3.83 8.60 7.92
C HIS A 346 2.70 9.56 7.67
#